data_AF-A7TGZ5-F1
#
_entry.id   AF-A7TGZ5-F1
#
_cell.length_a   1.000
_cell.length_b   1.000
_cell.length_c   1.000
_cell.angle_alpha   90.00
_cell.angle_beta   90.00
_cell.angle_gamma   90.00
#
_symmetry.space_group_name_H-M   'P 1'
#
loop_
_entity.id
_entity.type
_entity.pdbx_description
1 polymer ?
#
loop_
_entity_poly.entity_id
_entity_poly.type
_entity_poly.pdbx_seq_one_letter_code
_entity_poly.pdbx_strand_id
1 'polypeptide(L)'
;MKLPFRYTRAQLEIFRFSFCLLVPIGVMYYVGIDTDRKFNVPGFWPDPETTNKIPKEPYEVKAELARMRKERLERRLKIERTLREKYGIDVEEEKRKIRLELGLDKEA
;
A
#
# COMPACT_ATOMS: atom_id res chain seq x y z
N MET A 1 12.77 52.16 30.94
CA MET A 1 13.68 51.95 29.79
C MET A 1 13.01 52.50 28.54
N LYS A 2 13.51 53.60 27.96
CA LYS A 2 13.07 54.08 26.63
C LYS A 2 14.07 53.54 25.61
N LEU A 3 13.63 52.62 24.76
CA LEU A 3 14.47 52.04 23.71
C LEU A 3 14.80 53.13 22.66
N PRO A 4 16.08 53.37 22.30
CA PRO A 4 16.49 54.45 21.42
C PRO A 4 16.43 54.07 19.93
N PHE A 5 15.41 53.32 19.51
CA PHE A 5 15.33 52.83 18.13
C PHE A 5 14.31 53.64 17.32
N ARG A 6 14.79 54.42 16.36
CA ARG A 6 13.96 55.05 15.33
C ARG A 6 13.82 54.07 14.16
N TYR A 7 12.76 53.26 14.17
CA TYR A 7 12.45 52.39 13.04
C TYR A 7 11.74 53.16 11.93
N THR A 8 12.20 53.00 10.69
CA THR A 8 11.51 53.53 9.52
C THR A 8 10.42 52.55 9.07
N ARG A 9 9.36 53.06 8.43
CA ARG A 9 8.28 52.21 7.88
C ARG A 9 8.82 51.11 6.98
N ALA A 10 9.79 51.44 6.11
CA ALA A 10 10.44 50.50 5.21
C ALA A 10 11.14 49.34 5.96
N GLN A 11 11.79 49.61 7.10
CA GLN A 11 12.40 48.56 7.91
C GLN A 11 11.37 47.57 8.48
N LEU A 12 10.18 48.07 8.88
CA LEU A 12 9.10 47.22 9.37
C LEU A 12 8.46 46.40 8.25
N GLU A 13 8.34 46.96 7.05
CA GLU A 13 7.84 46.25 5.87
C GLU A 13 8.79 45.14 5.42
N ILE A 14 10.10 45.41 5.41
CA ILE A 14 11.14 44.39 5.14
C ILE A 14 11.09 43.29 6.20
N PHE A 15 10.99 43.64 7.48
CA PHE A 15 10.87 42.65 8.56
C PHE A 15 9.64 41.76 8.38
N ARG A 16 8.47 42.36 8.11
CA ARG A 16 7.23 41.61 7.86
C ARG A 16 7.39 40.67 6.67
N PHE A 17 7.96 41.14 5.57
CA PHE A 17 8.19 40.34 4.37
C PHE A 17 9.15 39.17 4.65
N SER A 18 10.30 39.44 5.26
CA SER A 18 11.27 38.40 5.63
C SER A 18 10.70 37.39 6.60
N PHE A 19 9.91 37.81 7.59
CA PHE A 19 9.25 36.90 8.52
C PHE A 19 8.25 36.00 7.79
N CYS A 20 7.39 36.58 6.93
CA CYS A 20 6.42 35.80 6.16
C CYS A 20 7.07 34.78 5.21
N LEU A 21 8.27 35.05 4.69
CA LEU A 21 9.01 34.10 3.85
C LEU A 21 9.80 33.08 4.66
N LEU A 22 10.60 33.53 5.63
CA LEU A 22 11.56 32.66 6.32
C LEU A 22 10.88 31.76 7.35
N VAL A 23 9.77 32.17 7.95
CA VAL A 23 9.09 31.36 8.97
C VAL A 23 8.53 30.05 8.39
N PRO A 24 7.74 30.05 7.29
CA PRO A 24 7.28 28.80 6.70
C PRO A 24 8.43 27.91 6.23
N ILE A 25 9.47 28.50 5.62
CA ILE A 25 10.65 27.76 5.14
C ILE A 25 11.39 27.11 6.32
N GLY A 26 11.59 27.85 7.40
CA GLY A 26 12.23 27.36 8.62
C GLY A 26 11.42 26.24 9.29
N VAL A 27 10.09 26.39 9.35
CA VAL A 27 9.19 25.34 9.87
C VAL A 27 9.28 24.10 8.99
N MET A 28 9.25 24.22 7.66
CA MET A 28 9.42 23.09 6.74
C MET A 28 10.78 22.43 6.85
N TYR A 29 11.85 23.19 7.01
CA TYR A 29 13.19 22.64 7.19
C TYR A 29 13.31 21.89 8.52
N TYR A 30 12.78 22.46 9.60
CA TYR A 30 12.81 21.83 10.91
C TYR A 30 11.91 20.59 10.98
N VAL A 31 10.66 20.70 10.54
CA VAL A 31 9.69 19.60 10.60
C VAL A 31 9.99 18.54 9.53
N GLY A 32 10.26 18.97 8.30
CA GLY A 32 10.26 18.11 7.10
C GLY A 32 11.43 17.14 6.94
N ILE A 33 12.60 17.42 7.52
CA ILE A 33 13.76 16.52 7.35
C ILE A 33 13.61 15.20 8.11
N ASP A 34 13.02 15.25 9.32
CA ASP A 34 12.90 14.10 10.22
C ASP A 34 11.50 14.09 10.88
N THR A 35 10.42 14.13 10.08
CA THR A 35 9.05 14.11 10.62
C THR A 35 8.78 12.87 11.45
N ASP A 36 9.22 11.71 10.95
CA ASP A 36 9.04 10.43 11.64
C ASP A 36 9.70 10.48 13.02
N ARG A 37 11.00 10.76 13.12
CA ARG A 37 11.68 10.79 14.42
C ARG A 37 11.11 11.82 15.41
N LYS A 38 10.61 12.96 14.94
CA LYS A 38 10.13 14.06 15.80
C LYS A 38 8.67 13.92 16.23
N PHE A 39 7.83 13.31 15.40
CA PHE A 39 6.39 13.18 15.62
C PHE A 39 5.90 11.73 15.72
N ASN A 40 6.81 10.75 15.75
CA ASN A 40 6.42 9.36 15.96
C ASN A 40 5.78 9.21 17.35
N VAL A 41 4.57 8.67 17.37
CA VAL A 41 3.91 8.28 18.61
C VAL A 41 4.22 6.81 18.89
N PRO A 42 4.63 6.45 20.11
CA PRO A 42 5.00 5.08 20.43
C PRO A 42 3.79 4.16 20.20
N GLY A 43 3.96 3.17 19.32
CA GLY A 43 2.89 2.23 18.95
C GLY A 43 1.93 2.72 17.86
N PHE A 44 2.24 3.81 17.14
CA PHE A 44 1.44 4.22 15.97
C PHE A 44 1.41 3.15 14.89
N TRP A 45 2.59 2.64 14.55
CA TRP A 45 2.76 1.63 13.52
C TRP A 45 2.77 0.23 14.15
N PRO A 46 2.15 -0.77 13.47
CA PRO A 46 2.33 -2.16 13.84
C PRO A 46 3.82 -2.50 13.86
N ASP A 47 4.24 -3.30 14.83
CA ASP A 47 5.62 -3.76 14.91
C ASP A 47 6.05 -4.36 13.56
N PRO A 48 7.15 -3.90 12.94
CA PRO A 48 7.67 -4.49 11.70
C PRO A 48 7.91 -6.00 11.80
N GLU A 49 8.11 -6.54 13.01
CA GLU A 49 8.21 -7.99 13.24
C GLU A 49 6.87 -8.72 13.15
N THR A 50 5.76 -8.04 13.47
CA THR A 50 4.39 -8.59 13.37
C THR A 50 3.82 -8.47 11.95
N THR A 51 4.39 -7.60 11.13
CA THR A 51 3.92 -7.35 9.76
C THR A 51 4.34 -8.49 8.83
N ASN A 52 3.47 -8.87 7.89
CA ASN A 52 3.80 -9.85 6.85
C ASN A 52 5.06 -9.43 6.08
N LYS A 53 6.15 -10.16 6.29
CA LYS A 53 7.42 -9.91 5.61
C LYS A 53 7.32 -10.44 4.19
N ILE A 54 7.30 -9.53 3.22
CA ILE A 54 7.31 -9.89 1.80
C ILE A 54 8.69 -10.51 1.50
N PRO A 55 8.74 -11.70 0.88
CA PRO A 55 10.00 -12.32 0.48
C PRO A 55 10.74 -11.39 -0.49
N LYS A 56 11.97 -11.02 -0.15
CA LYS A 56 12.78 -10.08 -0.95
C LYS A 56 13.69 -10.80 -1.94
N GLU A 57 14.11 -12.02 -1.59
CA GLU A 57 15.06 -12.78 -2.38
C GLU A 57 14.37 -13.62 -3.48
N PRO A 58 14.95 -13.75 -4.68
CA PRO A 58 14.32 -14.46 -5.80
C PRO A 58 13.99 -15.94 -5.50
N TYR A 59 14.77 -16.61 -4.65
CA TYR A 59 14.51 -18.01 -4.29
C TYR A 59 13.31 -18.13 -3.34
N GLU A 60 13.14 -17.20 -2.40
CA GLU A 60 12.01 -17.15 -1.47
C GLU A 60 10.71 -16.89 -2.21
N VAL A 61 10.75 -15.97 -3.19
CA VAL A 61 9.62 -15.67 -4.06
C VAL A 61 9.16 -16.92 -4.83
N LYS A 62 10.09 -17.70 -5.38
CA LYS A 62 9.77 -18.94 -6.10
C LYS A 62 9.15 -19.99 -5.18
N ALA A 63 9.67 -20.13 -3.95
CA ALA A 63 9.15 -21.07 -2.96
C ALA A 63 7.71 -20.69 -2.54
N GLU A 64 7.47 -19.42 -2.26
CA GLU A 64 6.14 -18.92 -1.87
C GLU A 64 5.14 -19.05 -3.03
N LEU A 65 5.56 -18.76 -4.27
CA LEU A 65 4.74 -18.98 -5.46
C LEU A 65 4.37 -20.46 -5.64
N ALA A 66 5.30 -21.38 -5.40
CA ALA A 66 5.03 -22.81 -5.45
C ALA A 66 4.02 -23.23 -4.38
N ARG A 67 4.16 -22.71 -3.14
CA ARG A 67 3.19 -22.92 -2.04
C ARG A 67 1.80 -22.44 -2.44
N MET A 68 1.69 -21.22 -2.97
CA MET A 68 0.41 -20.65 -3.41
C MET A 68 -0.24 -21.44 -4.56
N ARG A 69 0.55 -21.96 -5.51
CA ARG A 69 0.05 -22.79 -6.61
C ARG A 69 -0.53 -24.11 -6.09
N LYS A 70 0.18 -24.77 -5.17
CA LYS A 70 -0.28 -26.01 -4.52
C LYS A 70 -1.59 -25.78 -3.77
N GLU A 71 -1.65 -24.73 -2.96
CA GLU A 71 -2.85 -24.39 -2.18
C GLU A 71 -4.06 -24.07 -3.08
N ARG A 72 -3.85 -23.34 -4.19
CA ARG A 72 -4.91 -23.12 -5.19
C ARG A 72 -5.40 -24.42 -5.81
N LEU A 73 -4.50 -25.34 -6.15
CA LEU A 73 -4.88 -26.62 -6.74
C LEU A 73 -5.69 -27.47 -5.76
N GLU A 74 -5.24 -27.55 -4.50
CA GLU A 74 -5.97 -28.26 -3.44
C GLU A 74 -7.36 -27.67 -3.19
N ARG A 75 -7.49 -26.35 -3.14
CA ARG A 75 -8.79 -25.68 -3.02
C ARG A 75 -9.70 -26.00 -4.22
N ARG A 76 -9.17 -25.98 -5.45
CA ARG A 76 -9.93 -26.34 -6.66
C ARG A 76 -10.44 -27.79 -6.58
N LEU A 77 -9.55 -28.74 -6.26
CA LEU A 77 -9.90 -30.15 -6.12
C LEU A 77 -10.93 -30.38 -5.01
N LYS A 78 -10.80 -29.69 -3.88
CA LYS A 78 -11.78 -29.77 -2.78
C LYS A 78 -13.15 -29.28 -3.24
N ILE A 79 -13.21 -28.15 -3.93
CA ILE A 79 -14.47 -27.59 -4.47
C ILE A 79 -15.09 -28.58 -5.46
N GLU A 80 -14.31 -29.10 -6.41
CA GLU A 80 -14.77 -30.07 -7.40
C GLU A 80 -15.34 -31.35 -6.75
N ARG A 81 -14.64 -31.90 -5.75
CA ARG A 81 -15.14 -33.05 -4.97
C ARG A 81 -16.45 -32.73 -4.27
N THR A 82 -16.53 -31.59 -3.58
CA THR A 82 -17.77 -31.20 -2.89
C THR A 82 -18.94 -30.98 -3.84
N LEU A 83 -18.69 -30.48 -5.05
CA LEU A 83 -19.72 -30.31 -6.08
C LEU A 83 -20.21 -31.66 -6.61
N ARG A 84 -19.28 -32.59 -6.87
CA ARG A 84 -19.59 -33.93 -7.34
C ARG A 84 -20.37 -34.74 -6.29
N GLU A 85 -19.96 -34.69 -5.03
CA GLU A 85 -20.59 -35.43 -3.93
C GLU A 85 -21.98 -34.90 -3.58
N LYS A 86 -22.15 -33.57 -3.52
CA LYS A 86 -23.42 -32.97 -3.06
C LYS A 86 -24.44 -32.76 -4.17
N TYR A 87 -23.99 -32.43 -5.38
CA TYR A 87 -24.87 -32.00 -6.47
C TYR A 87 -24.82 -32.94 -7.67
N GLY A 88 -23.89 -33.90 -7.72
CA GLY A 88 -23.72 -34.81 -8.86
C GLY A 88 -23.30 -34.13 -10.15
N ILE A 89 -22.91 -32.86 -10.08
CA ILE A 89 -22.55 -32.03 -11.24
C ILE A 89 -21.09 -32.34 -11.61
N ASP A 90 -20.86 -32.76 -12.86
CA ASP A 90 -19.52 -32.82 -13.44
C ASP A 90 -19.10 -31.43 -13.94
N VAL A 91 -18.10 -30.86 -13.27
CA VAL A 91 -17.59 -29.51 -13.50
C VAL A 91 -17.03 -29.36 -14.92
N GLU A 92 -16.46 -30.41 -15.52
CA GLU A 92 -15.89 -30.32 -16.87
C GLU A 92 -16.95 -30.38 -17.97
N GLU A 93 -18.05 -31.09 -17.74
CA GLU A 93 -19.16 -31.13 -18.69
C GLU A 93 -19.93 -29.80 -18.72
N GLU A 94 -20.21 -29.22 -17.56
CA GLU A 94 -20.88 -27.92 -17.47
C GLU A 94 -20.00 -26.78 -18.03
N LYS A 95 -18.68 -26.81 -17.80
CA LYS A 95 -17.76 -25.86 -18.44
C LYS A 95 -17.79 -25.95 -19.97
N ARG A 96 -17.89 -27.17 -20.54
CA ARG A 96 -18.00 -27.36 -21.99
C ARG A 96 -19.32 -26.80 -22.52
N LYS A 97 -20.45 -27.07 -21.86
CA LYS A 97 -21.75 -26.49 -22.25
C LYS A 97 -21.72 -24.97 -22.21
N ILE A 98 -21.23 -24.37 -21.12
CA ILE A 98 -21.11 -22.92 -20.98
C ILE A 98 -20.19 -22.32 -22.06
N ARG A 99 -19.07 -22.97 -22.40
CA ARG A 99 -18.17 -22.51 -23.46
C ARG A 99 -18.82 -22.53 -24.84
N LEU A 100 -19.56 -23.60 -25.14
CA LEU A 100 -20.34 -23.74 -26.37
C LEU A 100 -21.45 -22.68 -26.45
N GLU A 101 -22.15 -22.42 -25.34
CA GLU A 101 -23.17 -21.39 -25.22
C GLU A 101 -22.61 -19.97 -25.40
N LEU A 102 -21.40 -19.70 -24.88
CA LEU A 102 -20.68 -18.43 -25.07
C LEU A 102 -20.07 -18.27 -26.47
N GLY A 103 -20.14 -19.29 -27.33
CA GLY A 103 -19.70 -19.23 -28.72
C GLY A 103 -18.18 -19.13 -28.92
N LEU A 104 -17.37 -19.38 -27.88
CA LEU A 104 -15.90 -19.28 -27.93
C LEU A 104 -15.20 -20.38 -28.73
N ASP A 105 -15.96 -21.38 -29.20
CA ASP A 105 -15.46 -22.50 -30.01
C ASP A 105 -15.58 -22.24 -31.53
N LYS A 106 -16.10 -21.07 -31.96
CA LYS A 106 -16.24 -20.70 -33.39
C LYS A 106 -15.07 -19.90 -33.97
N GLU A 107 -14.04 -19.62 -33.19
CA GLU A 107 -12.84 -18.91 -33.65
C GLU A 107 -11.63 -19.87 -33.69
N ALA A 108 -11.66 -20.80 -34.64
CA ALA A 108 -10.50 -21.55 -35.11
C ALA A 108 -10.67 -21.91 -36.59
#